data_AF-A0A7G2ILF5-F1
#
_entry.id   AF-A0A7G2ILF5-F1
#
_cell.length_a   1.000
_cell.length_b   1.000
_cell.length_c   1.000
_cell.angle_alpha   90.00
_cell.angle_beta   90.00
_cell.angle_gamma   90.00
#
_symmetry.space_group_name_H-M   'P 1'
#
loop_
_entity.id
_entity.type
_entity.pdbx_description
1 polymer ?
#
loop_
_entity_poly.entity_id
_entity_poly.type
_entity_poly.pdbx_seq_one_letter_code
_entity_poly.pdbx_strand_id
1 'polypeptide(L)' 'MQKSIALADHQSLTYSDVSAFVNAGQTLMMTEKDAVKCRAFADENWWYLPVDAHLSGDRPDVLLDSLISLTR' A
#
# COMPACT_ATOMS: atom_id res chain seq x y z
N MET A 1 18.36 13.86 -5.33
CA MET A 1 17.34 14.42 -4.41
C MET A 1 16.25 13.38 -4.21
N GLN A 2 15.86 13.12 -2.97
CA GLN A 2 14.73 12.26 -2.62
C GLN A 2 13.47 13.14 -2.50
N LYS A 3 12.41 12.81 -3.23
CA LYS A 3 11.13 13.54 -3.25
C LYS A 3 10.07 12.63 -2.61
N SER A 4 9.27 13.20 -1.71
CA SER A 4 8.15 12.50 -1.08
C SER A 4 6.86 13.28 -1.33
N ILE A 5 5.76 12.56 -1.58
CA ILE A 5 4.44 13.14 -1.87
C ILE A 5 3.46 12.54 -0.88
N ALA A 6 2.79 13.40 -0.11
CA ALA A 6 1.73 12.98 0.79
C ALA A 6 0.39 12.97 0.06
N LEU A 7 -0.37 11.88 0.20
CA LEU A 7 -1.68 11.69 -0.37
C LEU A 7 -2.72 11.59 0.74
N ALA A 8 -3.95 12.00 0.45
CA ALA A 8 -5.05 11.82 1.38
C ALA A 8 -5.39 10.33 1.52
N ASP A 9 -5.95 9.95 2.67
CA ASP A 9 -6.47 8.61 2.82
C ASP A 9 -7.62 8.37 1.83
N HIS A 10 -7.72 7.15 1.31
CA HIS A 10 -8.69 6.79 0.25
C HIS A 10 -8.62 7.64 -1.03
N GLN A 11 -7.54 8.39 -1.27
CA GLN A 11 -7.38 9.13 -2.51
C GLN A 11 -7.42 8.18 -3.72
N SER A 12 -8.31 8.48 -4.66
CA SER A 12 -8.37 7.83 -5.97
C SER A 12 -7.15 8.23 -6.80
N LEU A 13 -6.48 7.25 -7.39
CA LEU A 13 -5.29 7.46 -8.21
C LEU A 13 -5.55 6.95 -9.63
N THR A 14 -5.22 7.78 -10.60
CA THR A 14 -5.13 7.39 -12.01
C THR A 14 -3.68 7.23 -12.43
N TYR A 15 -3.44 6.57 -13.58
CA TYR A 15 -2.10 6.47 -14.15
C TYR A 15 -1.44 7.83 -14.33
N SER A 16 -2.17 8.82 -14.88
CA SER A 16 -1.62 10.15 -15.12
C SER A 16 -1.18 10.85 -13.85
N ASP A 17 -1.94 10.71 -12.75
CA ASP A 17 -1.58 11.31 -11.46
C ASP A 17 -0.23 10.77 -10.99
N VAL A 18 -0.06 9.45 -11.05
CA VAL A 18 1.12 8.77 -10.49
C VAL A 18 2.34 8.93 -11.40
N SER A 19 2.15 8.90 -12.72
CA SER A 19 3.23 9.16 -13.69
C SER A 19 3.83 10.55 -13.55
N ALA A 20 3.06 11.56 -13.12
CA ALA A 20 3.52 12.92 -12.91
C ALA A 20 4.43 13.06 -11.66
N PHE A 21 4.49 12.04 -10.80
CA PHE A 21 5.31 12.08 -9.59
C PHE A 21 6.79 11.83 -9.87
N VAL A 22 7.09 11.13 -10.96
CA VAL A 22 8.43 10.66 -11.34
C VAL A 22 8.84 11.18 -12.71
N ASN A 23 10.14 11.38 -12.89
CA ASN A 23 10.71 11.62 -14.21
C ASN A 23 11.11 10.28 -14.86
N ALA A 24 11.35 10.31 -16.18
CA ALA A 24 11.83 9.15 -16.93
C ALA A 24 13.06 8.52 -16.26
N GLY A 25 13.02 7.20 -16.05
CA GLY A 25 14.10 6.43 -15.44
C GLY A 25 14.19 6.50 -13.90
N GLN A 26 13.29 7.22 -13.22
CA GLN A 26 13.24 7.22 -11.75
C GLN A 26 12.38 6.08 -11.22
N THR A 27 12.82 5.48 -10.11
CA THR A 27 12.03 4.48 -9.38
C THR A 27 11.02 5.18 -8.47
N LEU A 28 9.75 4.76 -8.55
CA LEU A 28 8.72 5.18 -7.60
C LEU A 28 8.63 4.14 -6.49
N MET A 29 8.66 4.59 -5.24
CA MET A 29 8.41 3.73 -4.08
C MET A 29 7.18 4.24 -3.33
N MET A 30 6.25 3.35 -3.01
CA MET A 30 5.00 3.67 -2.33
C MET A 30 4.66 2.64 -1.25
N THR A 31 3.62 2.94 -0.46
CA THR A 31 3.07 1.98 0.48
C THR A 31 2.29 0.89 -0.26
N GLU A 32 2.14 -0.30 0.34
CA GLU A 32 1.34 -1.36 -0.25
C GLU A 32 -0.11 -0.92 -0.52
N LYS A 33 -0.68 -0.09 0.36
CA LYS A 33 -2.04 0.46 0.19
C LYS A 33 -2.21 1.22 -1.12
N ASP A 34 -1.24 2.05 -1.48
CA ASP A 34 -1.31 2.82 -2.72
C ASP A 34 -0.96 1.95 -3.94
N ALA A 35 -0.06 0.97 -3.78
CA ALA A 35 0.24 0.00 -4.83
C ALA A 35 -0.97 -0.84 -5.23
N VAL A 36 -1.84 -1.21 -4.27
CA VAL A 36 -3.10 -1.90 -4.56
C VAL A 36 -4.01 -1.06 -5.46
N LYS A 37 -4.05 0.27 -5.27
CA LYS A 37 -4.83 1.18 -6.12
C LYS A 37 -4.24 1.27 -7.54
N CYS A 38 -2.92 1.22 -7.65
CA CYS A 38 -2.20 1.36 -8.93
C CYS A 38 -2.04 0.04 -9.69
N ARG A 39 -2.38 -1.12 -9.10
CA ARG A 39 -2.10 -2.46 -9.63
C ARG A 39 -2.50 -2.65 -11.10
N ALA A 40 -3.61 -2.04 -11.53
CA ALA A 40 -4.11 -2.19 -12.90
C ALA A 40 -3.26 -1.47 -13.97
N PHE A 41 -2.41 -0.52 -13.57
CA PHE A 41 -1.68 0.37 -14.49
C PHE A 41 -0.22 0.63 -14.05
N ALA A 42 0.31 -0.15 -13.10
CA ALA A 42 1.64 0.09 -12.57
C ALA A 42 2.74 -0.14 -13.62
N ASP A 43 3.72 0.77 -13.68
CA ASP A 43 4.93 0.61 -14.49
C ASP A 43 5.96 -0.29 -13.81
N GLU A 44 6.90 -0.83 -14.60
CA GLU A 44 7.94 -1.77 -14.15
C GLU A 44 8.85 -1.21 -13.04
N ASN A 45 9.01 0.12 -12.99
CA ASN A 45 9.85 0.82 -12.03
C ASN A 45 9.06 1.33 -10.80
N TRP A 46 7.82 0.89 -10.60
CA TRP A 46 6.99 1.27 -9.45
C TRP A 46 6.92 0.12 -8.45
N TRP A 47 7.41 0.38 -7.24
CA TRP A 47 7.61 -0.65 -6.22
C TRP A 47 6.90 -0.29 -4.93
N TYR A 48 6.52 -1.33 -4.20
CA TYR A 48 6.21 -1.24 -2.78
C TYR A 48 7.06 -2.27 -2.05
N LEU A 49 7.34 -2.02 -0.79
CA LEU A 49 7.99 -2.99 0.07
C LEU A 49 6.91 -3.73 0.86
N PRO A 50 6.71 -5.04 0.65
CA PRO A 50 5.83 -5.82 1.51
C PRO A 50 6.39 -5.86 2.92
N VAL A 51 5.50 -5.79 3.91
CA VAL A 51 5.86 -5.90 5.33
C VAL A 51 4.90 -6.86 6.01
N ASP A 52 5.44 -7.75 6.83
CA ASP A 52 4.65 -8.71 7.58
C ASP A 52 4.44 -8.23 9.02
N ALA A 53 3.20 -8.29 9.48
CA ALA A 53 2.87 -8.02 10.88
C ALA A 53 3.08 -9.30 11.70
N HIS A 54 4.06 -9.29 12.60
CA HIS A 54 4.25 -10.35 13.58
C HIS A 54 3.59 -9.96 14.90
N LEU A 55 2.51 -10.66 15.26
CA LEU A 55 1.85 -10.50 16.54
C LEU A 55 2.31 -11.61 17.49
N SER A 56 2.69 -11.24 18.71
CA SER A 56 3.22 -12.18 19.72
C SER A 56 2.29 -12.35 20.92
N GLY A 57 2.33 -13.54 21.54
CA GLY A 57 1.49 -13.93 22.68
C GLY A 57 0.09 -14.36 22.25
N ASP A 58 -0.83 -14.52 23.21
CA ASP A 58 -2.14 -15.15 22.97
C ASP A 58 -3.21 -14.17 22.43
N ARG A 59 -2.89 -12.87 22.37
CA ARG A 59 -3.80 -11.81 21.91
C ARG A 59 -4.30 -11.96 20.46
N PRO A 60 -3.52 -12.45 19.48
CA PRO A 60 -3.98 -12.64 18.11
C PRO A 60 -5.10 -13.67 18.00
N ASP A 61 -5.00 -14.76 18.78
CA ASP A 61 -6.01 -15.82 18.78
C ASP A 61 -7.33 -15.30 19.35
N VAL A 62 -7.28 -14.54 20.45
CA VAL A 62 -8.46 -13.88 21.03
C VAL A 62 -9.11 -12.88 20.06
N LEU A 63 -8.28 -12.11 19.34
CA LEU A 63 -8.77 -11.19 18.31
C LEU A 63 -9.43 -11.94 17.15
N LEU A 64 -8.82 -13.04 16.70
CA LEU A 64 -9.34 -13.87 15.61
C LEU A 64 -10.69 -14.49 15.99
N ASP A 65 -10.81 -15.05 17.20
CA ASP A 65 -12.06 -15.61 17.72
C ASP A 65 -13.17 -14.53 17.77
N SER A 66 -12.82 -13.32 18.21
CA SER A 66 -13.74 -12.19 18.26
C SER A 66 -14.24 -11.81 16.87
N LEU A 67 -13.34 -11.73 15.88
CA LEU A 67 -13.69 -11.43 14.49
C LEU A 67 -14.58 -12.53 13.87
N ILE A 68 -14.28 -13.81 14.13
CA ILE A 68 -15.09 -14.94 13.65
C ILE A 68 -16.51 -14.86 14.22
N SER A 69 -16.67 -14.50 15.50
CA SER A 69 -17.98 -14.40 16.14
C SER A 69 -18.92 -13.37 15.50
N LEU A 70 -18.38 -12.31 14.88
CA LEU A 70 -19.17 -11.26 14.21
C LEU A 70 -19.76 -11.71 12.86
N THR A 71 -19.34 -12.87 12.35
CA THR A 71 -19.80 -13.42 11.07
C THR A 71 -20.79 -14.58 11.22
N ARG A 72 -21.15 -14.94 12.46
CA ARG A 72 -22.21 -15.91 12.80
C ARG A 72 -23.51 -15.20 13.14
#